data_AF-A0A967XRZ8-F1
#
_entry.id   AF-A0A967XRZ8-F1
#
_cell.length_a   1.000
_cell.length_b   1.000
_cell.length_c   1.000
_cell.angle_alpha   90.00
_cell.angle_beta   90.00
_cell.angle_gamma   90.00
#
_symmetry.space_group_name_H-M   'P 1'
#
loop_
_entity.id
_entity.type
_entity.pdbx_description
1 polymer ?
#
loop_
_entity_poly.entity_id
_entity_poly.type
_entity_poly.pdbx_seq_one_letter_code
_entity_poly.pdbx_strand_id
1 'polypeptide(L)' 'MKESKILAVRDQQSGPAAPIMGIPVERVSFAEVNEAWKAADKNEAKEIAERWAKNATKVEGVSRETLEQSAAMYLA' A
#
# COMPACT_ATOMS: atom_id res chain seq x y z
N MET A 1 9.47 -19.03 -5.57
CA MET A 1 9.80 -18.31 -4.32
C MET A 1 11.22 -17.74 -4.27
N LYS A 2 12.21 -18.27 -4.99
CA LYS A 2 13.59 -17.70 -5.00
C LYS A 2 13.68 -16.26 -5.53
N GLU A 3 12.68 -15.79 -6.26
CA GLU A 3 12.60 -14.42 -6.78
C GLU A 3 11.64 -13.51 -5.99
N SER A 4 10.97 -14.04 -4.97
CA SER A 4 10.04 -13.28 -4.15
C SER A 4 10.77 -12.70 -2.95
N LYS A 5 10.61 -11.40 -2.68
CA LYS A 5 11.12 -10.72 -1.48
C LYS A 5 9.98 -10.19 -0.62
N ILE A 6 10.19 -10.12 0.69
CA ILE A 6 9.30 -9.46 1.63
C ILE A 6 9.72 -8.00 1.74
N LEU A 7 8.79 -7.08 1.53
CA LEU A 7 8.97 -5.68 1.92
C LEU A 7 8.40 -5.50 3.33
N ALA A 8 9.27 -5.17 4.29
CA ALA A 8 8.91 -4.96 5.67
C ALA A 8 8.83 -3.47 5.99
N VAL A 9 7.61 -2.98 6.26
CA VAL A 9 7.37 -1.59 6.68
C VAL A 9 7.17 -1.57 8.19
N ARG A 10 8.10 -0.95 8.95
CA ARG A 10 8.07 -1.00 10.42
C ARG A 10 8.51 0.28 11.12
N ASP A 11 9.53 0.95 10.59
CA ASP A 11 10.13 2.13 11.21
C ASP A 11 10.68 3.09 10.13
N GLN A 12 11.59 4.00 10.50
CA GLN A 12 12.18 4.97 9.59
C GLN A 12 13.43 4.44 8.86
N GLN A 13 13.79 3.17 9.03
CA GLN A 13 14.97 2.56 8.42
C GLN A 13 14.60 1.79 7.14
N SER A 14 15.47 1.92 6.14
CA SER A 14 15.39 1.19 4.88
C SER A 14 16.59 0.27 4.71
N GLY A 15 16.52 -0.69 3.79
CA GLY A 15 17.64 -1.54 3.42
C GLY A 15 17.46 -3.02 3.80
N PRO A 16 18.46 -3.87 3.53
CA PRO A 16 18.36 -5.31 3.72
C PRO A 16 18.20 -5.69 5.19
N ALA A 17 17.39 -6.70 5.45
CA ALA A 17 17.21 -7.29 6.78
C ALA A 17 17.50 -8.79 6.79
N ALA A 18 17.56 -9.37 7.99
CA ALA A 18 17.74 -10.81 8.14
C ALA A 18 16.60 -11.56 7.42
N PRO A 19 16.92 -12.58 6.60
CA PRO A 19 15.91 -13.34 5.87
C PRO A 19 14.99 -14.10 6.82
N ILE A 20 13.71 -14.17 6.49
CA ILE A 20 12.71 -14.94 7.24
C ILE A 20 12.45 -16.24 6.49
N MET A 21 12.73 -17.38 7.13
CA MET A 21 12.59 -18.71 6.51
C MET A 21 13.32 -18.83 5.16
N GLY A 22 14.47 -18.15 5.03
CA GLY A 22 15.26 -18.13 3.79
C GLY A 22 14.72 -17.21 2.69
N ILE A 23 13.64 -16.46 2.94
CA ILE A 23 13.09 -15.47 2.02
C ILE A 23 13.80 -14.12 2.26
N PRO A 24 14.35 -13.46 1.21
CA PRO A 24 14.94 -12.13 1.34
C PRO A 24 13.95 -11.12 1.91
N VAL A 25 14.40 -10.29 2.85
CA VAL A 25 13.62 -9.21 3.46
C VAL A 25 14.31 -7.90 3.19
N GLU A 26 13.56 -6.94 2.65
CA GLU A 26 13.98 -5.55 2.46
C GLU A 26 13.10 -4.66 3.34
N ARG A 27 13.71 -3.81 4.16
CA ARG A 27 12.96 -2.80 4.92
C ARG A 27 12.67 -1.61 4.03
N VAL A 28 11.44 -1.13 4.14
CA VAL A 28 11.00 0.12 3.52
C VAL A 28 10.52 1.02 4.65
N SER A 29 11.03 2.24 4.67
CA SER A 29 10.68 3.20 5.71
C SER A 29 9.24 3.70 5.54
N PHE A 30 8.63 4.18 6.63
CA PHE A 30 7.35 4.88 6.51
C PHE A 30 7.44 6.11 5.60
N ALA A 31 8.60 6.77 5.57
CA ALA A 31 8.82 7.92 4.69
C ALA A 31 8.68 7.55 3.22
N GLU A 32 9.32 6.46 2.77
CA GLU A 32 9.23 5.99 1.39
C GLU A 32 7.80 5.61 0.99
N VAL A 33 7.09 4.87 1.85
CA VAL A 33 5.69 4.50 1.58
C VAL A 33 4.80 5.73 1.52
N ASN A 34 5.01 6.71 2.41
CA ASN A 34 4.24 7.94 2.42
C ASN A 34 4.49 8.80 1.17
N GLU A 35 5.74 8.88 0.69
CA GLU A 35 6.04 9.60 -0.55
C GLU A 35 5.42 8.91 -1.77
N ALA A 36 5.48 7.58 -1.84
CA ALA A 36 4.80 6.81 -2.89
C ALA A 36 3.28 7.03 -2.87
N TRP A 37 2.66 7.01 -1.69
CA TRP A 37 1.24 7.33 -1.52
C TRP A 37 0.89 8.75 -1.96
N LYS A 38 1.72 9.75 -1.65
CA LYS A 38 1.51 11.14 -2.09
C LYS A 38 1.63 11.29 -3.61
N ALA A 39 2.49 10.49 -4.23
CA ALA A 39 2.75 10.50 -5.67
C ALA A 39 1.73 9.69 -6.49
N ALA A 40 0.86 8.91 -5.84
CA ALA A 40 -0.15 8.09 -6.50
C ALA A 40 -1.09 8.89 -7.40
N ASP A 41 -1.47 8.32 -8.54
CA ASP A 41 -2.42 8.95 -9.47
C ASP A 41 -3.82 9.02 -8.84
N LYS A 42 -4.34 10.24 -8.71
CA LYS A 42 -5.63 10.51 -8.07
C LYS A 42 -6.83 9.99 -8.87
N ASN A 43 -6.72 9.91 -10.19
CA ASN A 43 -7.78 9.39 -11.05
C ASN A 43 -7.83 7.87 -10.94
N GLU A 44 -6.68 7.19 -11.00
CA GLU A 44 -6.62 5.73 -10.79
C GLU A 44 -7.10 5.35 -9.39
N ALA A 45 -6.75 6.12 -8.35
CA ALA A 45 -7.24 5.90 -7.00
C ALA A 45 -8.78 6.01 -6.91
N LYS A 46 -9.39 6.97 -7.63
CA LYS A 46 -10.85 7.11 -7.72
C LYS A 46 -11.50 5.92 -8.40
N GLU A 47 -10.91 5.42 -9.48
CA GLU A 47 -11.41 4.23 -10.20
C GLU A 47 -11.37 2.99 -9.31
N ILE A 48 -10.28 2.79 -8.56
CA ILE A 48 -10.17 1.71 -7.57
C ILE A 48 -11.25 1.87 -6.49
N ALA A 49 -11.41 3.06 -5.92
CA ALA A 49 -12.44 3.32 -4.91
C ALA A 49 -13.86 3.11 -5.46
N GLU A 50 -14.12 3.47 -6.72
CA GLU A 50 -15.39 3.23 -7.42
C GLU A 50 -15.67 1.73 -7.52
N ARG A 51 -14.66 0.97 -7.95
CA ARG A 51 -14.73 -0.49 -8.06
C ARG A 51 -14.99 -1.14 -6.69
N TRP A 52 -14.38 -0.65 -5.62
CA TRP A 52 -14.66 -1.13 -4.27
C TRP A 52 -16.09 -0.85 -3.85
N ALA A 53 -16.55 0.39 -3.99
CA ALA A 53 -17.91 0.78 -3.62
C ALA A 53 -18.98 -0.02 -4.39
N LYS A 54 -18.75 -0.27 -5.68
CA LYS A 54 -19.67 -1.03 -6.54
C LYS A 54 -19.76 -2.51 -6.20
N ASN A 55 -18.64 -3.12 -5.82
CA ASN A 55 -18.56 -4.56 -5.58
C ASN A 55 -18.74 -4.95 -4.11
N ALA A 56 -18.62 -3.99 -3.19
CA ALA A 56 -18.86 -4.22 -1.78
C ALA A 56 -20.35 -4.48 -1.53
N THR A 57 -20.66 -5.45 -0.67
CA THR A 57 -22.05 -5.69 -0.21
C THR A 57 -22.58 -4.51 0.60
N LYS A 58 -21.71 -3.84 1.36
CA LYS A 58 -22.03 -2.64 2.14
C LYS A 58 -20.76 -1.81 2.34
N VAL A 59 -20.89 -0.49 2.26
CA VAL A 59 -19.90 0.49 2.69
C VAL A 59 -20.52 1.26 3.86
N GLU A 60 -19.86 1.27 5.01
CA GLU A 60 -20.38 1.92 6.22
C GLU A 60 -19.24 2.56 7.02
N GLY A 61 -19.52 3.70 7.64
CA GLY A 61 -18.59 4.36 8.57
C GLY A 61 -17.40 5.08 7.91
N VAL A 62 -17.37 5.18 6.58
CA VAL A 62 -16.30 5.89 5.85
C VAL A 62 -16.88 6.77 4.75
N SER A 63 -16.25 7.92 4.51
CA SER A 63 -16.62 8.80 3.41
C SER A 63 -16.04 8.30 2.08
N ARG A 64 -16.55 8.83 0.97
CA ARG A 64 -15.98 8.59 -0.36
C ARG A 64 -14.51 9.02 -0.42
N GLU A 65 -14.19 10.18 0.15
CA GLU A 65 -12.82 10.70 0.22
C GLU A 65 -11.88 9.73 0.95
N THR A 66 -12.33 9.16 2.07
CA THR A 66 -11.53 8.16 2.81
C THR A 66 -11.27 6.90 1.97
N LEU A 67 -12.24 6.47 1.16
CA LEU A 67 -12.02 5.35 0.23
C LEU A 67 -10.99 5.69 -0.84
N GLU A 68 -11.03 6.89 -1.41
CA GLU A 68 -10.08 7.34 -2.43
C GLU A 68 -8.66 7.49 -1.86
N GLN A 69 -8.51 8.06 -0.66
CA GLN A 69 -7.22 8.15 0.02
C GLN A 69 -6.66 6.76 0.37
N SER A 70 -7.52 5.81 0.73
CA SER A 70 -7.11 4.42 0.99
C SER A 70 -6.72 3.69 -0.30
N ALA A 71 -7.41 3.98 -1.42
CA ALA A 71 -7.11 3.41 -2.72
C ALA A 71 -5.76 3.87 -3.27
N ALA A 72 -5.35 5.10 -3.00
CA ALA A 72 -4.01 5.60 -3.36
C ALA A 72 -2.87 4.74 -2.78
N MET A 73 -3.08 4.07 -1.63
CA MET A 73 -2.09 3.16 -1.04
C MET A 73 -1.87 1.89 -1.89
N TYR A 74 -2.82 1.51 -2.73
CA TYR A 74 -2.70 0.36 -3.63
C TYR A 74 -1.94 0.67 -4.92
N LEU A 75 -1.67 1.96 -5.17
CA LEU A 75 -0.89 2.45 -6.32
C LEU A 75 0.54 2.83 -5.92
N ALA A 76 0.83 2.84 -4.62
CA ALA A 76 2.10 3.22 -4.02
C ALA A 76 3.14 2.07 -4.07
#